data_AF-A0A4R3VZ36-F1
#
_entry.id   AF-A0A4R3VZ36-F1
#
_cell.length_a   1.000
_cell.length_b   1.000
_cell.length_c   1.000
_cell.angle_alpha   90.00
_cell.angle_beta   90.00
_cell.angle_gamma   90.00
#
_symmetry.space_group_name_H-M   'P 1'
#
loop_
_entity.id
_entity.type
_entity.pdbx_description
1 polymer ?
#
loop_
_entity_poly.entity_id
_entity_poly.type
_entity_poly.pdbx_seq_one_letter_code
_entity_poly.pdbx_strand_id
1 'polypeptide(L)'
;MANENKDGKAGETTPATPSKVEGTQETKKADSVNQEEVNTSLAAKDAEIEKLKAEHQEFKDKLKPEIEKITEENKALKAENTKLKAALDKATAKSKAKKGDPKYIVINAFRGTKDGEGIFELESDVSHLDSDRLDSLIERGLVKKV
;
A
#
# COMPACT_ATOMS: atom_id res chain seq x y z
N MET A 1 37.16 7.43 75.30
CA MET A 1 36.26 7.51 76.46
C MET A 1 35.63 6.14 76.65
N ALA A 2 35.73 5.59 77.86
CA ALA A 2 35.37 4.23 78.27
C ALA A 2 33.84 4.04 78.32
N ASN A 3 33.31 2.90 77.85
CA ASN A 3 32.91 1.68 78.59
C ASN A 3 31.64 1.83 79.46
N GLU A 4 30.60 1.10 79.08
CA GLU A 4 29.41 0.63 79.85
C GLU A 4 28.62 -0.29 78.88
N ASN A 5 28.01 -1.44 79.18
CA ASN A 5 27.22 -1.92 80.32
C ASN A 5 27.15 -3.48 80.23
N LYS A 6 27.39 -4.23 81.31
CA LYS A 6 26.43 -4.78 82.32
C LYS A 6 25.55 -5.96 81.89
N ASP A 7 25.97 -7.13 82.35
CA ASP A 7 25.27 -8.14 83.19
C ASP A 7 23.74 -8.35 83.12
N GLY A 8 23.36 -9.64 83.11
CA GLY A 8 22.05 -10.17 83.54
C GLY A 8 21.79 -11.57 82.97
N LYS A 9 22.38 -12.65 83.49
CA LYS A 9 21.99 -13.50 84.63
C LYS A 9 20.80 -14.48 84.37
N ALA A 10 21.14 -15.75 84.63
CA ALA A 10 20.35 -16.90 85.12
C ALA A 10 19.56 -17.79 84.16
N GLY A 11 19.82 -19.11 84.27
CA GLY A 11 18.88 -20.18 83.96
C GLY A 11 19.56 -21.51 83.60
N GLU A 12 19.68 -22.42 84.57
CA GLU A 12 20.10 -23.84 84.43
C GLU A 12 19.24 -24.59 83.38
N THR A 13 19.74 -25.56 82.61
CA THR A 13 19.88 -26.97 83.05
C THR A 13 20.45 -27.83 81.90
N THR A 14 21.29 -28.79 82.29
CA THR A 14 21.73 -30.11 81.75
C THR A 14 21.38 -30.60 80.31
N PRO A 15 22.21 -31.53 79.75
CA PRO A 15 22.39 -31.78 78.32
C PRO A 15 21.42 -32.80 77.72
N ALA A 16 21.21 -32.70 76.40
CA ALA A 16 20.62 -33.77 75.61
C ALA A 16 21.52 -34.10 74.39
N THR A 17 22.14 -35.27 74.42
CA THR A 17 22.67 -35.96 73.22
C THR A 17 21.64 -37.03 72.86
N PRO A 18 21.11 -37.08 71.61
CA PRO A 18 21.73 -37.90 70.56
C PRO A 18 21.52 -37.25 69.16
N SER A 19 22.10 -37.67 68.03
CA SER A 19 22.03 -39.00 67.44
C SER A 19 22.91 -39.04 66.19
N LYS A 20 23.62 -40.15 66.00
CA LYS A 20 24.40 -40.48 64.80
C LYS A 20 23.42 -40.78 63.66
N VAL A 21 23.31 -39.88 62.69
CA VAL A 21 22.71 -40.21 61.39
C VAL A 21 23.85 -40.56 60.44
N GLU A 22 24.21 -41.83 60.40
CA GLU A 22 24.94 -42.45 59.29
C GLU A 22 24.00 -42.45 58.08
N GLY A 23 23.96 -41.32 57.38
CA GLY A 23 23.36 -41.21 56.07
C GLY A 23 24.47 -41.00 55.07
N THR A 24 24.86 -42.05 54.36
CA THR A 24 25.64 -41.96 53.13
C THR A 24 24.92 -40.97 52.22
N GLN A 25 25.43 -39.74 52.10
CA GLN A 25 25.07 -38.87 50.99
C GLN A 25 25.73 -39.47 49.75
N GLU A 26 24.98 -40.30 49.04
CA GLU A 26 25.18 -40.43 47.60
C GLU A 26 25.10 -39.02 47.03
N THR A 27 26.26 -38.48 46.64
CA THR A 27 26.32 -37.34 45.74
C THR A 27 25.80 -37.83 44.40
N LYS A 28 24.48 -37.82 44.24
CA LYS A 28 23.88 -37.82 42.90
C LYS A 28 24.31 -36.52 42.25
N LYS A 29 25.37 -36.60 41.44
CA LYS A 29 25.68 -35.63 40.38
C LYS A 29 24.41 -35.48 39.55
N ALA A 30 23.64 -34.45 39.83
CA ALA A 30 22.58 -33.97 38.96
C ALA A 30 23.06 -32.64 38.38
N ASP A 31 24.07 -32.69 37.50
CA ASP A 31 24.55 -31.53 36.73
C ASP A 31 25.32 -32.00 35.49
N SER A 32 24.71 -32.88 34.70
CA SER A 32 25.17 -33.16 33.33
C SER A 32 23.96 -33.25 32.42
N VAL A 33 23.27 -32.13 32.24
CA VAL A 33 22.60 -31.89 30.95
C VAL A 33 23.73 -31.86 29.91
N ASN A 34 23.65 -32.73 28.91
CA ASN A 34 24.68 -32.94 27.88
C ASN A 34 25.12 -31.61 27.25
N GLN A 35 26.27 -31.09 27.69
CA GLN A 35 26.85 -29.84 27.20
C GLN A 35 27.09 -29.86 25.67
N GLU A 36 27.31 -31.05 25.13
CA GLU A 36 27.46 -31.31 23.70
C GLU A 36 26.17 -31.06 22.91
N GLU A 37 25.00 -31.46 23.45
CA GLU A 37 23.68 -31.21 22.85
C GLU A 37 23.34 -29.72 22.84
N VAL A 38 23.67 -29.02 23.92
CA VAL A 38 23.48 -27.57 24.03
C VAL A 38 24.34 -26.83 22.99
N ASN A 39 25.61 -27.22 22.84
CA ASN A 39 26.52 -26.61 21.88
C ASN A 39 26.10 -26.87 20.42
N THR A 40 25.61 -28.08 20.10
CA THR A 40 25.09 -28.38 18.77
C THR A 40 23.82 -27.58 18.46
N SER A 41 22.92 -27.45 19.44
CA SER A 41 21.71 -26.64 19.31
C SER A 41 22.01 -25.16 19.10
N LEU A 42 22.98 -24.60 19.83
CA LEU A 42 23.44 -23.22 19.65
C LEU A 42 24.01 -23.00 18.25
N ALA A 43 24.90 -23.88 17.78
CA ALA A 43 25.48 -23.77 16.44
C ALA A 43 24.41 -23.86 15.33
N ALA A 44 23.39 -24.71 15.51
CA ALA A 44 22.27 -24.79 14.57
C ALA A 44 21.43 -23.51 14.56
N LYS A 45 21.21 -22.91 15.72
CA LYS A 45 20.48 -21.63 15.85
C LYS A 45 21.26 -20.46 15.27
N ASP A 46 22.58 -20.42 15.44
CA ASP A 46 23.43 -19.40 14.82
C ASP A 46 23.40 -19.51 13.29
N ALA A 47 23.45 -20.73 12.74
CA ALA A 47 23.30 -20.95 11.30
C ALA A 47 21.93 -20.50 10.77
N GLU A 48 20.86 -20.75 11.53
CA GLU A 48 19.50 -20.29 11.21
C GLU A 48 19.40 -18.76 11.22
N ILE A 49 20.03 -18.10 12.20
CA ILE A 49 20.09 -16.63 12.30
C ILE A 49 20.82 -16.04 11.09
N GLU A 50 21.97 -16.59 10.70
CA GLU A 50 22.71 -16.10 9.54
C GLU A 50 21.93 -16.29 8.24
N LYS A 51 21.23 -17.42 8.10
CA LYS A 51 20.33 -17.66 6.95
C LYS A 51 19.21 -16.62 6.91
N LEU A 52 18.53 -16.36 8.03
CA LEU A 52 17.44 -15.38 8.10
C LEU A 52 17.93 -13.94 7.84
N LYS A 53 19.15 -13.59 8.29
CA LYS A 53 19.76 -12.30 7.96
C LYS A 53 20.00 -12.16 6.45
N ALA A 54 20.51 -13.21 5.80
CA ALA A 54 20.74 -13.22 4.36
C ALA A 54 19.43 -13.07 3.57
N GLU A 55 18.40 -13.84 3.92
CA GLU A 55 17.07 -13.75 3.29
C GLU A 55 16.44 -12.36 3.49
N HIS A 56 16.56 -11.80 4.69
CA HIS A 56 16.04 -10.46 4.98
C HIS A 56 16.78 -9.37 4.20
N GLN A 57 18.10 -9.52 4.01
CA GLN A 57 18.89 -8.60 3.20
C GLN A 57 18.50 -8.68 1.73
N GLU A 58 18.38 -9.91 1.18
CA GLU A 58 17.93 -10.11 -0.21
C GLU A 58 16.54 -9.52 -0.45
N PHE A 59 15.63 -9.68 0.51
CA PHE A 59 14.29 -9.09 0.44
C PHE A 59 14.33 -7.56 0.43
N LYS A 60 15.16 -6.94 1.27
CA LYS A 60 15.37 -5.49 1.28
C LYS A 60 15.94 -4.99 -0.04
N ASP A 61 16.92 -5.68 -0.59
CA ASP A 61 17.60 -5.31 -1.82
C ASP A 61 16.67 -5.41 -3.03
N LYS A 62 15.67 -6.30 -2.99
CA LYS A 62 14.62 -6.39 -4.02
C LYS A 62 13.50 -5.36 -3.82
N LEU A 63 12.98 -5.22 -2.61
CA LEU A 63 11.82 -4.35 -2.36
C LEU A 63 12.14 -2.87 -2.50
N LYS A 64 13.31 -2.42 -2.04
CA LYS A 64 13.66 -1.00 -2.06
C LYS A 64 13.62 -0.40 -3.48
N PRO A 65 14.29 -0.98 -4.50
CA PRO A 65 14.21 -0.45 -5.86
C PRO A 65 12.82 -0.59 -6.47
N GLU A 66 12.05 -1.62 -6.10
CA GLU A 66 10.67 -1.79 -6.58
C GLU A 66 9.75 -0.69 -6.04
N ILE A 67 9.88 -0.34 -4.76
CA ILE A 67 9.17 0.79 -4.14
C ILE A 67 9.56 2.11 -4.82
N GLU A 68 10.85 2.35 -5.07
CA GLU A 68 11.33 3.55 -5.74
C GLU A 68 10.74 3.66 -7.16
N LYS A 69 10.79 2.58 -7.94
CA LYS A 69 10.20 2.50 -9.29
C LYS A 69 8.70 2.78 -9.28
N ILE A 70 7.94 2.10 -8.41
CA ILE A 70 6.48 2.30 -8.29
C ILE A 70 6.15 3.74 -7.87
N THR A 71 6.98 4.35 -7.03
CA THR A 71 6.80 5.73 -6.59
C THR A 71 6.99 6.71 -7.74
N GLU A 72 8.02 6.50 -8.58
CA GLU A 72 8.26 7.32 -9.77
C GLU A 72 7.16 7.17 -10.82
N GLU A 73 6.74 5.95 -11.12
CA GLU A 73 5.64 5.67 -12.04
C GLU A 73 4.34 6.34 -11.56
N ASN A 74 4.01 6.23 -10.28
CA ASN A 74 2.84 6.90 -9.72
C ASN A 74 2.92 8.43 -9.84
N LYS A 75 4.11 9.02 -9.66
CA LYS A 75 4.31 10.47 -9.84
C LYS A 75 4.09 10.87 -11.31
N ALA A 76 4.61 10.09 -12.25
CA ALA A 76 4.41 10.32 -13.68
C ALA A 76 2.93 10.23 -14.07
N LEU A 77 2.23 9.18 -13.64
CA LEU A 77 0.80 8.97 -13.90
C LEU A 77 -0.07 10.07 -13.29
N LYS A 78 0.27 10.57 -12.09
CA LYS A 78 -0.41 11.73 -11.50
C LYS A 78 -0.22 12.99 -12.34
N ALA A 79 0.99 13.23 -12.84
CA ALA A 79 1.28 14.39 -13.69
C ALA A 79 0.51 14.30 -15.02
N GLU A 80 0.46 13.12 -15.64
CA GLU A 80 -0.29 12.88 -16.87
C GLU A 80 -1.80 13.05 -16.67
N ASN A 81 -2.36 12.47 -15.60
CA ASN A 81 -3.77 12.68 -15.23
C ASN A 81 -4.11 14.16 -15.05
N THR A 82 -3.19 14.95 -14.50
CA THR A 82 -3.39 16.39 -14.32
C THR A 82 -3.42 17.10 -15.67
N LYS A 83 -2.53 16.74 -16.60
CA LYS A 83 -2.52 17.28 -17.97
C LYS A 83 -3.78 16.89 -18.75
N LEU A 84 -4.21 15.62 -18.65
CA LEU A 84 -5.40 15.13 -19.34
C LEU A 84 -6.67 15.81 -18.80
N LYS A 85 -6.78 16.00 -17.48
CA LYS A 85 -7.88 16.79 -16.90
C LYS A 85 -7.88 18.22 -17.42
N ALA A 86 -6.74 18.90 -17.43
CA ALA A 86 -6.65 20.25 -17.97
C ALA A 86 -7.01 20.32 -19.47
N ALA A 87 -6.60 19.33 -20.26
CA ALA A 87 -6.96 19.22 -21.67
C ALA A 87 -8.46 18.97 -21.87
N LEU A 88 -9.06 18.12 -21.04
CA LEU A 88 -10.50 17.84 -21.03
C LEU A 88 -11.29 19.09 -20.62
N ASP A 89 -10.87 19.80 -19.58
CA ASP A 89 -11.48 21.06 -19.15
C ASP A 89 -11.39 22.12 -20.26
N LYS A 90 -10.26 22.21 -20.97
CA LYS A 90 -10.11 23.11 -22.11
C LYS A 90 -10.99 22.70 -23.29
N ALA A 91 -11.11 21.41 -23.59
CA ALA A 91 -11.98 20.90 -24.65
C ALA A 91 -13.46 21.11 -24.32
N THR A 92 -13.86 20.88 -23.07
CA THR A 92 -15.23 21.10 -22.59
C THR A 92 -15.56 22.59 -22.45
N ALA A 93 -14.60 23.44 -22.12
CA ALA A 93 -14.78 24.89 -22.18
C ALA A 93 -14.96 25.36 -23.63
N LYS A 94 -14.20 24.81 -24.58
CA LYS A 94 -14.42 25.06 -26.02
C LYS A 94 -15.79 24.58 -26.50
N SER A 95 -16.29 23.46 -26.01
CA SER A 95 -17.64 22.98 -26.37
C SER A 95 -18.76 23.77 -25.69
N LYS A 96 -18.56 24.23 -24.44
CA LYS A 96 -19.50 25.09 -23.71
C LYS A 96 -19.48 26.55 -24.15
N ALA A 97 -18.40 27.01 -24.80
CA ALA A 97 -18.31 28.35 -25.39
C ALA A 97 -19.23 28.54 -26.61
N LYS A 98 -19.86 27.47 -27.13
CA LYS A 98 -20.87 27.53 -28.20
C LYS A 98 -22.27 27.87 -27.72
N LYS A 99 -22.44 28.63 -26.62
CA LYS A 99 -23.76 29.16 -26.20
C LYS A 99 -24.24 30.36 -27.04
N GLY A 100 -23.75 30.45 -28.27
CA GLY A 100 -24.13 31.42 -29.29
C GLY A 100 -23.84 30.94 -30.70
N ASP A 101 -23.46 29.66 -30.87
CA ASP A 101 -23.35 29.09 -32.21
C ASP A 101 -24.76 28.82 -32.75
N PRO A 102 -24.99 29.11 -34.04
CA PRO A 102 -26.29 28.86 -34.63
C PRO A 102 -26.65 27.38 -34.55
N LYS A 103 -27.92 27.08 -34.24
CA LYS A 103 -28.39 25.70 -34.23
C LYS A 103 -28.84 25.33 -35.63
N TYR A 104 -28.46 24.17 -36.12
CA TYR A 104 -28.84 23.69 -37.44
C TYR A 104 -29.80 22.52 -37.29
N ILE A 105 -31.02 22.70 -37.77
CA ILE A 105 -32.11 21.74 -37.63
C ILE A 105 -32.52 21.22 -39.00
N VAL A 106 -32.72 19.91 -39.11
CA VAL A 106 -33.23 19.26 -40.32
C VAL A 106 -34.67 19.68 -40.58
N ILE A 107 -34.94 20.19 -41.78
CA ILE A 107 -36.28 20.58 -42.25
C ILE A 107 -36.81 19.68 -43.36
N ASN A 108 -35.95 18.86 -43.98
CA ASN A 108 -36.32 17.79 -44.88
C ASN A 108 -35.41 16.60 -44.61
N ALA A 109 -35.99 15.45 -44.28
CA ALA A 109 -35.21 14.26 -43.94
C ALA A 109 -34.30 13.85 -45.11
N PHE A 110 -33.07 13.46 -44.79
CA PHE A 110 -32.08 13.06 -45.79
C PHE A 110 -31.18 11.94 -45.29
N ARG A 111 -30.62 11.16 -46.21
CA ARG A 111 -29.62 10.13 -45.90
C ARG A 111 -28.23 10.76 -45.83
N GLY A 112 -27.48 10.45 -44.78
CA GLY A 112 -26.08 10.84 -44.65
C GLY A 112 -25.23 10.33 -45.80
N THR A 113 -24.25 11.13 -46.21
CA THR A 113 -23.40 10.83 -47.37
C THR A 113 -22.06 10.22 -46.97
N LYS A 114 -21.68 10.27 -45.68
CA LYS A 114 -20.50 9.56 -45.16
C LYS A 114 -20.92 8.24 -44.52
N ASP A 115 -19.99 7.29 -44.49
CA ASP A 115 -20.24 5.96 -43.91
C ASP A 115 -20.64 6.07 -42.43
N GLY A 116 -21.71 5.36 -42.06
CA GLY A 116 -22.21 5.31 -40.69
C GLY A 116 -23.19 6.41 -40.27
N GLU A 117 -23.49 7.40 -41.13
CA GLU A 117 -24.32 8.54 -40.75
C GLU A 117 -25.84 8.30 -40.80
N GLY A 118 -26.29 7.16 -41.34
CA GLY A 118 -27.69 6.77 -41.30
C GLY A 118 -28.63 7.77 -42.00
N ILE A 119 -29.85 7.91 -41.47
CA ILE A 119 -30.85 8.88 -41.94
C ILE A 119 -30.99 9.97 -40.88
N PHE A 120 -30.94 11.21 -41.32
CA PHE A 120 -31.26 12.37 -40.49
C PHE A 120 -32.74 12.69 -40.63
N GLU A 121 -33.47 12.57 -39.52
CA GLU A 121 -34.91 12.80 -39.46
C GLU A 121 -35.23 14.29 -39.28
N LEU A 122 -36.48 14.67 -39.58
CA LEU A 122 -37.01 16.02 -39.33
C LEU A 122 -36.74 16.44 -37.87
N GLU A 123 -36.44 17.73 -37.69
CA GLU A 123 -36.15 18.35 -36.39
C GLU A 123 -34.86 17.89 -35.70
N SER A 124 -34.10 16.95 -36.29
CA SER A 124 -32.81 16.51 -35.75
C SER A 124 -31.80 17.66 -35.71
N ASP A 125 -30.99 17.69 -34.65
CA ASP A 125 -29.88 18.63 -34.51
C ASP A 125 -28.63 18.11 -35.24
N VAL A 126 -28.21 18.86 -36.26
CA VAL A 126 -27.03 18.54 -37.07
C VAL A 126 -25.90 19.57 -36.91
N SER A 127 -25.94 20.38 -35.85
CA SER A 127 -24.92 21.42 -35.57
C SER A 127 -23.51 20.87 -35.31
N HIS A 128 -23.38 19.54 -35.20
CA HIS A 128 -22.11 18.83 -35.09
C HIS A 128 -21.39 18.64 -36.44
N LEU A 129 -22.08 18.89 -37.56
CA LEU A 129 -21.50 18.78 -38.90
C LEU A 129 -20.55 19.94 -39.22
N ASP A 130 -19.59 19.68 -40.09
CA ASP A 130 -18.61 20.67 -40.58
C ASP A 130 -19.33 21.85 -41.29
N SER A 131 -18.80 23.08 -41.17
CA SER A 131 -19.44 24.29 -41.70
C SER A 131 -19.74 24.23 -43.20
N ASP A 132 -18.79 23.79 -44.03
CA ASP A 132 -18.97 23.66 -45.48
C ASP A 132 -20.13 22.71 -45.83
N ARG A 133 -20.31 21.68 -45.00
CA ARG A 133 -21.39 20.71 -45.19
C ARG A 133 -22.73 21.31 -44.77
N LEU A 134 -22.78 22.03 -43.65
CA LEU A 134 -23.98 22.73 -43.21
C LEU A 134 -24.46 23.74 -44.25
N ASP A 135 -23.55 24.48 -44.86
CA ASP A 135 -23.87 25.45 -45.91
C ASP A 135 -24.45 24.75 -47.15
N SER A 136 -23.83 23.66 -47.62
CA SER A 136 -24.37 22.85 -48.72
C SER A 136 -25.75 22.27 -48.40
N LEU A 137 -26.02 21.85 -47.16
CA LEU A 137 -27.32 21.33 -46.75
C LEU A 137 -28.39 22.43 -46.67
N ILE A 138 -28.01 23.67 -46.31
CA ILE A 138 -28.89 24.83 -46.35
C ILE A 138 -29.23 25.21 -47.78
N GLU A 139 -28.23 25.28 -48.67
CA GLU A 139 -28.44 25.57 -50.10
C GLU A 139 -29.39 24.55 -50.76
N ARG A 140 -29.34 23.29 -50.32
CA ARG A 140 -30.23 22.22 -50.77
C ARG A 140 -31.60 22.21 -50.08
N GLY A 141 -31.85 23.14 -49.14
CA GLY A 141 -33.11 23.22 -48.39
C GLY A 141 -33.38 22.03 -47.47
N LEU A 142 -32.34 21.33 -47.03
CA LEU A 142 -32.45 20.15 -46.15
C LEU A 142 -32.37 20.52 -44.67
N VAL A 143 -31.63 21.60 -44.36
CA VAL A 143 -31.36 22.07 -43.01
C VAL A 143 -31.64 23.57 -42.95
N LYS A 144 -32.11 24.06 -41.80
CA LYS A 144 -32.19 25.51 -41.51
C LYS A 144 -31.35 25.87 -40.29
N LYS A 145 -30.80 27.07 -40.34
CA LYS A 145 -30.18 27.75 -39.19
C LYS A 145 -31.28 28.38 -38.32
N VAL A 146 -31.22 28.11 -37.01
CA VAL A 146 -32.15 28.53 -35.95
C VAL A 146 -31.38 29.29 -34.88
#